data_AF-A0A968C276-F1
#
_entry.id   AF-A0A968C276-F1
#
_cell.length_a   1.000
_cell.length_b   1.000
_cell.length_c   1.000
_cell.angle_alpha   90.00
_cell.angle_beta   90.00
_cell.angle_gamma   90.00
#
_symmetry.space_group_name_H-M   'P 1'
#
loop_
_entity.id
_entity.type
_entity.pdbx_description
1 polymer ?
#
loop_
_entity_poly.entity_id
_entity_poly.type
_entity_poly.pdbx_seq_one_letter_code
_entity_poly.pdbx_strand_id
1 'polypeptide(L)'
;MRLRPCWKNHVWSYDFVTDRLNNGKRIRMLTVIDEYTRKCLAIRVGHTLKAHHVLDTLSTLFITEGIPEYIRSDNGSEFTASALRHWLQCIGVKTA
;
A
#
# COMPACT_ATOMS: atom_id res chain seq x y z
N MET A 1 6.58 -17.33 -7.53
CA MET A 1 5.19 -17.81 -7.41
C MET A 1 4.46 -16.83 -6.50
N ARG A 2 3.37 -16.17 -6.95
CA ARG A 2 2.66 -15.13 -6.19
C ARG A 2 1.98 -15.76 -4.96
N LEU A 3 2.24 -15.25 -3.76
CA LEU A 3 1.60 -15.72 -2.52
C LEU A 3 0.07 -15.60 -2.64
N ARG A 4 -0.65 -16.70 -2.40
CA ARG A 4 -2.12 -16.73 -2.42
C ARG A 4 -2.68 -16.17 -1.12
N PRO A 5 -3.64 -15.22 -1.17
CA PRO A 5 -4.36 -14.73 0.01
C PRO A 5 -5.34 -15.81 0.50
N CYS A 6 -5.39 -16.07 1.81
CA CYS A 6 -6.09 -17.23 2.37
C CYS A 6 -7.08 -16.86 3.49
N TRP A 7 -6.87 -15.72 4.17
CA TRP A 7 -7.76 -15.16 5.19
C TRP A 7 -7.65 -13.62 5.19
N LYS A 8 -8.57 -12.96 5.90
CA LYS A 8 -8.53 -11.51 6.13
C LYS A 8 -7.20 -11.11 6.79
N ASN A 9 -6.59 -10.04 6.31
CA ASN A 9 -5.27 -9.53 6.70
C ASN A 9 -4.10 -10.48 6.41
N HIS A 10 -4.28 -11.54 5.61
CA HIS A 10 -3.16 -12.38 5.18
C HIS A 10 -2.21 -11.59 4.25
N VAL A 11 -2.76 -11.02 3.17
CA VAL A 11 -1.98 -10.26 2.19
C VAL A 11 -2.69 -8.95 1.88
N TRP A 12 -1.99 -7.85 2.13
CA TRP A 12 -2.38 -6.54 1.64
C TRP A 12 -1.58 -6.19 0.40
N SER A 13 -2.25 -5.64 -0.60
CA SER A 13 -1.61 -5.06 -1.78
C SER A 13 -1.82 -3.56 -1.77
N TYR A 14 -0.78 -2.81 -2.13
CA TYR A 14 -0.94 -1.40 -2.46
C TYR A 14 -0.37 -1.07 -3.84
N ASP A 15 -0.97 -0.06 -4.48
CA ASP A 15 -0.56 0.42 -5.80
C ASP A 15 -0.87 1.91 -5.97
N PHE A 16 -0.29 2.49 -7.02
CA PHE A 16 -0.51 3.87 -7.44
C PHE A 16 -1.27 3.95 -8.76
N VAL A 17 -2.47 4.52 -8.72
CA VAL A 17 -3.25 4.87 -9.92
C VAL A 17 -3.01 6.34 -10.25
N THR A 18 -2.81 6.68 -11.52
CA THR A 18 -2.64 8.06 -11.98
C THR A 18 -3.81 8.45 -12.88
N ASP A 19 -4.34 9.65 -12.68
CA ASP A 19 -5.45 10.17 -13.48
C ASP A 19 -5.30 11.69 -13.70
N ARG A 20 -6.22 12.30 -14.45
CA ARG A 20 -6.29 13.75 -14.70
C ARG A 20 -7.67 14.30 -14.37
N LEU A 21 -7.68 15.42 -13.66
CA LEU A 21 -8.89 16.21 -13.45
C LEU A 21 -9.34 16.86 -14.77
N ASN A 22 -10.60 17.31 -14.80
CA ASN A 22 -11.19 18.02 -15.93
C ASN A 22 -10.38 19.25 -16.39
N ASN A 23 -9.64 19.89 -15.49
CA ASN A 23 -8.75 21.02 -15.75
C ASN A 23 -7.34 20.60 -16.22
N GLY A 24 -7.13 19.32 -16.55
CA GLY A 24 -5.86 18.77 -17.02
C GLY A 24 -4.81 18.51 -15.94
N LYS A 25 -5.06 18.90 -14.67
CA LYS A 25 -4.12 18.64 -13.57
C LYS A 25 -4.05 17.14 -13.27
N ARG A 26 -2.83 16.61 -13.26
CA ARG A 26 -2.56 15.21 -12.87
C ARG A 26 -2.82 15.01 -11.38
N ILE A 27 -3.43 13.88 -11.05
CA ILE A 27 -3.57 13.36 -9.69
C ILE A 27 -3.01 11.94 -9.64
N ARG A 28 -2.58 11.54 -8.45
CA ARG A 28 -2.10 10.20 -8.15
C ARG A 28 -2.84 9.70 -6.91
N MET A 29 -3.17 8.43 -6.90
CA MET A 29 -3.96 7.78 -5.88
C MET A 29 -3.19 6.58 -5.37
N LEU A 30 -2.91 6.53 -4.07
CA LEU A 30 -2.43 5.33 -3.39
C LEU A 30 -3.65 4.52 -2.98
N THR A 31 -3.79 3.32 -3.53
CA THR A 31 -4.86 2.39 -3.16
C THR A 31 -4.27 1.26 -2.34
N VAL A 32 -4.92 0.89 -1.24
CA VAL A 32 -4.55 -0.27 -0.41
C VAL A 32 -5.75 -1.20 -0.31
N ILE A 33 -5.55 -2.48 -0.60
CA ILE A 33 -6.60 -3.50 -0.59
C ILE A 33 -6.17 -4.70 0.24
N ASP A 34 -7.13 -5.30 0.93
CA ASP A 34 -7.01 -6.67 1.44
C ASP A 34 -7.31 -7.64 0.30
N GLU A 35 -6.35 -8.48 -0.07
CA GLU A 35 -6.49 -9.32 -1.26
C GLU A 35 -7.49 -10.47 -1.09
N TYR A 36 -7.73 -10.94 0.14
CA TYR A 36 -8.66 -12.04 0.41
C TYR A 36 -10.10 -11.55 0.37
N THR A 37 -10.41 -10.53 1.18
CA THR A 37 -11.75 -9.97 1.31
C THR A 37 -12.14 -9.05 0.17
N ARG A 38 -11.15 -8.62 -0.64
CA ARG A 38 -11.31 -7.58 -1.68
C ARG A 38 -11.75 -6.22 -1.11
N LYS A 39 -11.65 -6.03 0.21
CA LYS A 39 -11.96 -4.75 0.87
C LYS A 39 -10.93 -3.71 0.46
N CYS A 40 -11.40 -2.55 0.00
CA CYS A 40 -10.57 -1.36 -0.13
C CYS A 40 -10.33 -0.76 1.25
N LEU A 41 -9.08 -0.80 1.71
CA LEU A 41 -8.69 -0.32 3.03
C LEU A 41 -8.44 1.19 3.03
N ALA A 42 -7.81 1.70 1.97
CA ALA A 42 -7.57 3.13 1.82
C ALA A 42 -7.47 3.54 0.34
N ILE A 43 -7.90 4.77 0.06
CA ILE A 43 -7.58 5.50 -1.16
C ILE A 43 -7.09 6.88 -0.74
N ARG A 44 -5.80 7.16 -0.92
CA ARG A 44 -5.21 8.47 -0.66
C ARG A 44 -4.94 9.17 -1.98
N VAL A 45 -5.62 10.29 -2.23
CA VAL A 45 -5.47 11.08 -3.46
C VAL A 45 -4.54 12.28 -3.21
N GLY A 46 -3.66 12.59 -4.17
CA GLY A 46 -2.84 13.79 -4.12
C GLY A 46 -2.19 14.10 -5.47
N HIS A 47 -1.74 15.34 -5.67
CA HIS A 47 -1.00 15.72 -6.89
C HIS A 47 0.39 15.06 -6.94
N THR A 48 1.02 14.87 -5.78
CA THR A 48 2.30 14.19 -5.61
C THR A 48 2.22 13.27 -4.41
N LEU A 49 2.44 11.97 -4.62
CA LEU A 49 2.57 10.99 -3.54
C LEU A 49 4.02 10.49 -3.47
N LYS A 50 4.54 10.40 -2.25
CA LYS A 50 5.94 10.10 -1.91
C LYS A 50 5.95 8.95 -0.90
N ALA A 51 7.12 8.41 -0.60
CA ALA A 51 7.27 7.29 0.33
C ALA A 51 6.63 7.53 1.72
N HIS A 52 6.80 8.71 2.30
CA HIS A 52 6.20 9.03 3.61
C HIS A 52 4.66 8.93 3.58
N HIS A 53 4.01 9.31 2.48
CA HIS A 53 2.57 9.16 2.34
C HIS A 53 2.11 7.70 2.37
N VAL A 54 2.94 6.77 1.89
CA VAL A 54 2.68 5.33 1.98
C VAL A 54 2.82 4.87 3.43
N LEU A 55 3.91 5.27 4.09
CA LEU A 55 4.15 4.96 5.51
C LEU A 55 3.03 5.46 6.40
N ASP A 56 2.59 6.72 6.23
CA ASP A 56 1.49 7.30 7.02
C ASP A 56 0.18 6.54 6.82
N THR A 57 -0.11 6.17 5.58
CA THR A 57 -1.33 5.42 5.23
C THR A 57 -1.29 4.02 5.84
N LEU A 58 -0.19 3.29 5.67
CA LEU A 58 -0.03 1.95 6.24
C LEU A 58 -0.01 1.98 7.77
N SER A 59 0.65 2.95 8.39
CA SER A 59 0.67 3.13 9.85
C SER A 59 -0.74 3.32 10.41
N THR A 60 -1.55 4.16 9.74
CA THR A 60 -2.95 4.36 10.12
C THR A 60 -3.73 3.06 9.99
N LEU A 61 -3.58 2.35 8.87
CA LEU A 61 -4.27 1.07 8.64
C LEU A 61 -3.86 -0.02 9.64
N PHE A 62 -2.59 -0.07 10.07
CA PHE A 62 -2.14 -1.02 11.07
C PHE A 62 -2.85 -0.82 12.42
N ILE A 63 -3.14 0.43 12.78
CA ILE A 63 -3.87 0.76 14.00
C ILE A 63 -5.36 0.41 13.85
N THR A 64 -5.97 0.69 12.68
CA THR A 64 -7.42 0.57 12.51
C THR A 64 -7.90 -0.82 12.07
N GLU A 65 -7.12 -1.52 11.25
CA GLU A 65 -7.48 -2.80 10.64
C GLU A 65 -6.63 -3.97 11.15
N GLY A 66 -5.57 -3.68 11.90
CA GLY A 66 -4.55 -4.63 12.33
C GLY A 66 -3.37 -4.73 11.36
N ILE A 67 -2.34 -5.47 11.77
CA ILE A 67 -1.12 -5.65 10.98
C ILE A 67 -1.31 -6.86 10.04
N PRO A 68 -1.08 -6.71 8.72
CA PRO A 68 -1.12 -7.84 7.81
C PRO A 68 0.13 -8.71 7.95
N GLU A 69 0.02 -9.99 7.59
CA GLU A 69 1.20 -10.87 7.57
C GLU A 69 2.15 -10.55 6.41
N TYR A 70 1.58 -10.21 5.25
CA TYR A 70 2.32 -9.87 4.04
C TYR A 70 1.83 -8.57 3.41
N ILE A 71 2.78 -7.77 2.94
CA ILE A 71 2.51 -6.62 2.08
C ILE A 71 3.16 -6.82 0.72
N ARG A 72 2.40 -6.52 -0.34
CA ARG A 72 2.86 -6.50 -1.72
C ARG A 72 2.74 -5.11 -2.31
N SER A 73 3.76 -4.74 -3.09
CA SER A 73 3.80 -3.54 -3.94
C SER A 73 3.89 -3.99 -5.39
N ASP A 74 2.92 -3.61 -6.21
CA ASP A 74 2.94 -3.94 -7.64
C ASP A 74 3.81 -2.94 -8.46
N ASN A 75 4.33 -1.88 -7.82
CA ASN A 75 5.16 -0.87 -8.48
C ASN A 75 6.62 -0.84 -7.98
N GLY A 76 7.56 -0.95 -8.92
CA GLY A 76 9.01 -0.99 -8.73
C GLY A 76 9.67 0.38 -8.53
N SER A 77 9.12 1.26 -7.68
CA SER A 77 9.91 2.42 -7.25
C SER A 77 10.93 1.96 -6.22
N GLU A 78 12.12 1.58 -6.68
CA GLU A 78 13.23 1.06 -5.87
C GLU A 78 13.57 1.97 -4.68
N PHE A 79 13.29 3.27 -4.78
CA PHE A 79 13.52 4.26 -3.72
C PHE A 79 12.50 4.20 -2.57
N THR A 80 11.22 3.94 -2.86
CA THR A 80 10.19 3.75 -1.81
C THR A 80 10.39 2.41 -1.12
N ALA A 81 10.93 1.43 -1.83
CA ALA A 81 11.08 0.06 -1.35
C ALA A 81 12.09 -0.06 -0.20
N SER A 82 13.22 0.65 -0.20
CA SER A 82 14.27 0.45 0.84
C SER A 82 13.81 0.88 2.24
N ALA A 83 13.40 2.14 2.40
CA ALA A 83 12.95 2.67 3.69
C ALA A 83 11.67 1.96 4.18
N LEU A 84 10.74 1.69 3.27
CA LEU A 84 9.53 0.95 3.61
C LEU A 84 9.81 -0.50 3.98
N ARG A 85 10.67 -1.22 3.24
CA ARG A 85 11.05 -2.60 3.58
C ARG A 85 11.72 -2.66 4.93
N HIS A 86 12.63 -1.72 5.24
CA HIS A 86 13.26 -1.65 6.55
C HIS A 86 12.24 -1.44 7.66
N TRP A 87 11.32 -0.49 7.48
CA TRP A 87 10.24 -0.23 8.43
C TRP A 87 9.32 -1.45 8.62
N LEU A 88 8.92 -2.12 7.54
CA LEU A 88 8.10 -3.34 7.59
C LEU A 88 8.82 -4.47 8.32
N GLN A 89 10.12 -4.65 8.09
CA GLN A 89 10.95 -5.61 8.80
C GLN A 89 11.01 -5.33 10.30
N CYS A 90 11.15 -4.07 10.72
CA CYS A 90 11.13 -3.69 12.13
C CYS A 90 9.81 -4.03 12.84
N ILE A 91 8.69 -4.02 12.12
CA ILE A 91 7.35 -4.34 12.64
C ILE A 91 7.04 -5.84 12.54
N GLY A 92 7.89 -6.62 11.87
CA GLY A 92 7.70 -8.06 11.66
C GLY A 92 6.76 -8.40 10.49
N VAL A 93 6.42 -7.43 9.63
CA VAL A 93 5.63 -7.65 8.42
C VAL A 93 6.52 -8.19 7.31
N LYS A 94 6.08 -9.28 6.66
CA LYS A 94 6.83 -9.87 5.54
C LYS A 94 6.47 -9.18 4.23
N THR A 95 7.40 -9.20 3.28
CA THR A 95 7.16 -8.74 1.92
C THR A 95 7.03 -9.95 1.00
N ALA A 96 5.99 -9.97 0.16
CA ALA A 96 5.61 -11.09 -0.70
C ALA A 96 5.75 -10.80 -2.19
#